data_AF-K3YZV6-F1
#
_entry.id   AF-K3YZV6-F1
#
_cell.length_a   1.000
_cell.length_b   1.000
_cell.length_c   1.000
_cell.angle_alpha   90.00
_cell.angle_beta   90.00
_cell.angle_gamma   90.00
#
_symmetry.space_group_name_H-M   'P 1'
#
loop_
_entity.id
_entity.type
_entity.pdbx_description
1 polymer ?
#
loop_
_entity_poly.entity_id
_entity_poly.type
_entity_poly.pdbx_seq_one_letter_code
_entity_poly.pdbx_strand_id
1 'polypeptide(L)'
;MILNPILGWLWCLIHMAIGLFDLWSCLSNKLECYLISSELLSQYQILNLERLKCLGVVLDSREAKNVMEVKQLLHWFSTAGIKYVVLYDIEGDVCANTKSPHCSHGGMVMECLSGSDGKEAIAKAANLLYSASSKGCNSYTTYTRGYDKMDTVFTEAHMASALRAVGCGGPEPDLILVYGPVRCHLGFPAWRLRYTEIMHMGPLK
;
A
#
# COMPACT_ATOMS: atom_id res chain seq x y z
N MET A 1 -58.70 -23.41 14.12
CA MET A 1 -58.06 -22.64 15.22
C MET A 1 -56.63 -23.12 15.52
N ILE A 2 -55.83 -23.49 14.48
CA ILE A 2 -54.50 -24.11 14.65
C ILE A 2 -53.40 -23.37 13.83
N LEU A 3 -53.76 -22.44 12.93
CA LEU A 3 -52.78 -21.74 12.08
C LEU A 3 -51.83 -20.81 12.87
N ASN A 4 -52.32 -20.09 13.87
CA ASN A 4 -51.52 -19.14 14.65
C ASN A 4 -50.34 -19.78 15.43
N PRO A 5 -50.51 -20.90 16.15
CA PRO A 5 -49.38 -21.54 16.83
C PRO A 5 -48.37 -22.14 15.84
N ILE A 6 -48.82 -22.67 14.69
CA ILE A 6 -47.92 -23.20 13.65
C ILE A 6 -47.03 -22.08 13.08
N LEU A 7 -47.61 -20.91 12.80
CA LEU A 7 -46.87 -19.76 12.27
C LEU A 7 -45.84 -19.23 13.28
N GLY A 8 -46.19 -19.19 14.56
CA GLY A 8 -45.25 -18.80 15.63
C GLY A 8 -44.09 -19.78 15.79
N TRP A 9 -44.36 -21.08 15.69
CA TRP A 9 -43.31 -22.11 15.70
C TRP A 9 -42.38 -22.01 14.48
N LEU A 10 -42.94 -21.79 13.29
CA LEU A 10 -42.16 -21.62 12.07
C LEU A 10 -41.25 -20.39 12.14
N TRP A 11 -41.75 -19.29 12.70
CA TRP A 11 -40.99 -18.06 12.93
C TRP A 11 -39.80 -18.28 13.88
N CYS A 12 -40.03 -18.99 15.00
CA CYS A 12 -38.96 -19.33 15.93
C CYS A 12 -37.88 -20.22 15.28
N LEU A 13 -38.27 -21.19 14.46
CA LEU A 13 -37.33 -22.05 13.74
C LEU A 13 -36.47 -21.26 12.75
N ILE A 14 -37.05 -20.29 12.04
CA ILE A 14 -36.32 -19.40 11.12
C ILE A 14 -35.30 -18.56 11.89
N HIS A 15 -35.69 -17.92 12.99
CA HIS A 15 -34.77 -17.10 13.79
C HIS A 15 -33.64 -17.91 14.43
N MET A 16 -33.95 -19.14 14.90
CA MET A 16 -32.94 -20.06 15.40
C MET A 16 -31.95 -20.47 14.30
N ALA A 17 -32.44 -20.74 13.08
CA ALA A 17 -31.58 -21.08 11.95
C ALA A 17 -30.65 -19.92 11.56
N ILE A 18 -31.17 -18.69 11.53
CA ILE A 18 -30.36 -17.48 11.26
C ILE A 18 -29.30 -17.30 12.34
N GLY A 19 -29.67 -17.38 13.62
CA GLY A 19 -28.71 -17.25 14.73
C GLY A 19 -27.64 -18.33 14.75
N LEU A 20 -27.99 -19.58 14.40
CA LEU A 20 -27.04 -20.67 14.25
C LEU A 20 -26.09 -20.44 13.05
N PHE A 21 -26.60 -19.91 11.94
CA PHE A 21 -25.78 -19.57 10.77
C PHE A 21 -24.78 -18.45 11.05
N ASP A 22 -25.22 -17.39 11.76
CA ASP A 22 -24.34 -16.29 12.17
C ASP A 22 -23.27 -16.76 13.17
N LEU A 23 -23.65 -17.60 14.13
CA LEU A 23 -22.72 -18.20 15.08
C LEU A 23 -21.70 -19.10 14.38
N TRP A 24 -22.14 -19.94 13.44
CA TRP A 24 -21.27 -20.80 12.64
C TRP A 24 -20.28 -19.98 11.80
N SER A 25 -20.76 -18.92 11.15
CA SER A 25 -19.92 -18.00 10.38
C SER A 25 -18.86 -17.33 11.27
N CYS A 26 -19.25 -16.90 12.47
CA CYS A 26 -18.31 -16.35 13.45
C CYS A 26 -17.26 -17.37 13.89
N LEU A 27 -17.68 -18.61 14.16
CA LEU A 27 -16.78 -19.70 14.55
C LEU A 27 -15.79 -20.03 13.44
N SER A 28 -16.28 -20.13 12.19
CA SER A 28 -15.47 -20.39 11.00
C SER A 28 -14.41 -19.30 10.81
N ASN A 29 -14.81 -18.03 10.89
CA ASN A 29 -13.88 -16.90 10.75
C ASN A 29 -12.80 -16.91 11.85
N LYS A 30 -13.18 -17.21 13.11
CA LYS A 30 -12.21 -17.33 14.20
C LYS A 30 -11.25 -18.49 13.97
N LEU A 31 -11.76 -19.66 13.61
CA LEU A 31 -10.94 -20.83 13.31
C LEU A 31 -9.99 -20.56 12.15
N GLU A 32 -10.44 -19.90 11.09
CA GLU A 32 -9.58 -19.50 9.97
C GLU A 32 -8.46 -18.56 10.44
N CYS A 33 -8.76 -17.52 11.23
CA CYS A 33 -7.73 -16.64 11.81
C CYS A 33 -6.75 -17.39 12.74
N TYR A 34 -7.24 -18.35 13.53
CA TYR A 34 -6.40 -19.20 14.39
C TYR A 34 -5.51 -20.13 13.55
N LEU A 35 -6.03 -20.67 12.44
CA LEU A 35 -5.28 -21.54 11.54
C LEU A 35 -4.23 -20.78 10.72
N ILE A 36 -4.53 -19.54 10.31
CA ILE A 36 -3.58 -18.63 9.68
C ILE A 36 -2.45 -18.26 10.65
N SER A 37 -2.78 -17.93 11.91
CA SER A 37 -1.78 -17.54 12.92
C SER A 37 -0.95 -18.70 13.48
N SER A 38 -1.43 -19.95 13.35
CA SER A 38 -0.71 -21.17 13.77
C SER A 38 0.17 -21.78 12.68
N GLU A 39 0.36 -21.11 11.53
CA GLU A 39 1.15 -21.57 10.38
C GLU A 39 0.69 -22.92 9.75
N LEU A 40 -0.43 -23.48 10.21
CA LEU A 40 -0.90 -24.81 9.81
C LEU A 40 -1.51 -24.83 8.40
N LEU A 41 -1.95 -23.66 7.90
CA LEU A 41 -2.53 -23.51 6.57
C LEU A 41 -1.46 -23.04 5.56
N SER A 42 -0.82 -24.00 4.89
CA SER A 42 0.22 -23.77 3.88
C SER A 42 -0.24 -22.89 2.70
N GLN A 43 -1.55 -22.72 2.50
CA GLN A 43 -2.14 -21.91 1.44
C GLN A 43 -1.93 -20.40 1.64
N TYR A 44 -1.56 -19.94 2.84
CA TYR A 44 -1.21 -18.55 3.15
C TYR A 44 0.31 -18.30 3.26
N GLN A 45 1.15 -19.30 2.98
CA GLN A 45 2.60 -19.13 2.79
C GLN A 45 2.97 -18.32 1.54
N ILE A 46 1.98 -17.76 0.83
CA ILE A 46 2.15 -17.01 -0.42
C ILE A 46 3.02 -15.77 -0.20
N LEU A 47 2.99 -15.17 0.99
CA LEU A 47 3.92 -14.10 1.35
C LEU A 47 5.23 -14.71 1.84
N ASN A 48 6.09 -15.11 0.89
CA ASN A 48 7.48 -15.43 1.20
C ASN A 48 8.20 -14.14 1.64
N LEU A 49 8.06 -13.81 2.92
CA LEU A 49 8.60 -12.60 3.56
C LEU A 49 10.13 -12.52 3.44
N GLU A 50 10.83 -13.64 3.23
CA GLU A 50 12.27 -13.65 2.98
C GLU A 50 12.63 -12.97 1.65
N ARG A 51 11.72 -12.96 0.67
CA ARG A 51 11.90 -12.30 -0.62
C ARG A 51 11.40 -10.86 -0.64
N LEU A 52 10.64 -10.44 0.38
CA LEU A 52 10.04 -9.11 0.47
C LEU A 52 11.12 -8.08 0.82
N LYS A 53 11.50 -7.25 -0.16
CA LYS A 53 12.52 -6.21 0.02
C LYS A 53 11.90 -4.90 0.49
N CYS A 54 10.73 -4.56 -0.04
CA CYS A 54 10.03 -3.32 0.28
C CYS A 54 8.53 -3.58 0.37
N LEU A 55 7.95 -3.31 1.55
CA LEU A 55 6.51 -3.38 1.79
C LEU A 55 5.90 -1.98 1.72
N GLY A 56 4.86 -1.78 0.91
CA GLY A 56 4.05 -0.58 0.98
C GLY A 56 2.77 -0.79 1.80
N VAL A 57 2.35 0.24 2.51
CA VAL A 57 1.16 0.24 3.36
C VAL A 57 0.38 1.50 3.02
N VAL A 58 -0.76 1.31 2.36
CA VAL A 58 -1.67 2.39 1.97
C VAL A 58 -2.80 2.44 2.99
N LEU A 59 -2.93 3.56 3.68
CA LEU A 59 -3.96 3.80 4.68
C LEU A 59 -4.96 4.83 4.14
N ASP A 60 -6.26 4.53 4.22
CA ASP A 60 -7.30 5.55 4.09
C ASP A 60 -7.16 6.57 5.23
N SER A 61 -7.57 7.83 4.99
CA SER A 61 -7.42 8.92 5.95
C SER A 61 -8.02 8.61 7.34
N ARG A 62 -9.05 7.76 7.41
CA ARG A 62 -9.63 7.33 8.69
C ARG A 62 -8.72 6.36 9.43
N GLU A 63 -8.15 5.39 8.72
CA GLU A 63 -7.23 4.39 9.29
C GLU A 63 -5.92 5.06 9.72
N ALA A 64 -5.44 6.01 8.91
CA ALA A 64 -4.26 6.84 9.18
C ALA A 64 -4.30 7.57 10.53
N LYS A 65 -5.50 7.96 10.99
CA LYS A 65 -5.72 8.67 12.26
C LYS A 65 -5.61 7.76 13.48
N ASN A 66 -5.71 6.44 13.29
CA ASN A 66 -5.56 5.48 14.38
C ASN A 66 -4.09 5.15 14.65
N VAL A 67 -3.39 6.11 15.26
CA VAL A 67 -1.94 6.04 15.53
C VAL A 67 -1.56 4.78 16.34
N MET A 68 -2.43 4.28 17.20
CA MET A 68 -2.16 3.10 18.03
C MET A 68 -2.14 1.83 17.19
N GLU A 69 -3.14 1.63 16.33
CA GLU A 69 -3.19 0.48 15.44
C GLU A 69 -2.07 0.53 14.39
N VAL A 70 -1.77 1.70 13.83
CA VAL A 70 -0.65 1.87 12.91
C VAL A 70 0.68 1.52 13.58
N LYS A 71 0.89 1.94 14.83
CA LYS A 71 2.10 1.56 15.60
C LYS A 71 2.17 0.06 15.87
N GLN A 72 1.05 -0.56 16.21
CA GLN A 72 0.97 -2.00 16.44
C GLN A 72 1.28 -2.79 15.16
N LEU A 73 0.74 -2.35 14.02
CA LEU A 73 1.03 -2.92 12.71
C LEU A 73 2.53 -2.82 12.37
N LEU A 74 3.14 -1.65 12.58
CA LEU A 74 4.58 -1.46 12.37
C LEU A 74 5.43 -2.33 13.28
N HIS A 75 5.00 -2.54 14.52
CA HIS A 75 5.64 -3.48 15.44
C HIS A 75 5.59 -4.91 14.91
N TRP A 76 4.45 -5.35 14.36
CA TRP A 76 4.34 -6.66 13.70
C TRP A 76 5.27 -6.80 12.51
N PHE A 77 5.35 -5.78 11.63
CA PHE A 77 6.30 -5.81 10.50
C PHE A 77 7.76 -5.89 10.96
N SER A 78 8.12 -5.13 11.99
CA SER A 78 9.46 -5.21 12.58
C SER A 78 9.75 -6.60 13.16
N THR A 79 8.77 -7.22 13.84
CA THR A 79 8.91 -8.55 14.43
C THR A 79 9.00 -9.64 13.36
N ALA A 80 8.28 -9.46 12.25
CA ALA A 80 8.34 -10.34 11.08
C ALA A 80 9.64 -10.20 10.27
N GLY A 81 10.53 -9.27 10.64
CA GLY A 81 11.83 -9.09 9.99
C GLY A 81 11.78 -8.27 8.70
N ILE A 82 10.70 -7.51 8.47
CA ILE A 82 10.59 -6.63 7.31
C ILE A 82 11.58 -5.47 7.45
N LYS A 83 12.42 -5.28 6.43
CA LYS A 83 13.54 -4.32 6.50
C LYS A 83 13.16 -2.91 6.05
N TYR A 84 12.22 -2.79 5.11
CA TYR A 84 11.82 -1.52 4.53
C TYR A 84 10.31 -1.44 4.38
N VAL A 85 9.72 -0.37 4.93
CA VAL A 85 8.28 -0.10 4.86
C VAL A 85 8.03 1.30 4.32
N VAL A 86 7.12 1.41 3.36
CA VAL A 86 6.60 2.68 2.84
C VAL A 86 5.19 2.87 3.37
N LEU A 87 4.99 3.85 4.26
CA LEU A 87 3.68 4.26 4.71
C LEU A 87 3.14 5.35 3.79
N TYR A 88 1.92 5.20 3.31
CA TYR A 88 1.24 6.18 2.50
C TYR A 88 -0.14 6.48 3.07
N ASP A 89 -0.43 7.77 3.19
CA ASP A 89 -1.76 8.30 3.42
C ASP A 89 -1.90 9.56 2.55
N ILE A 90 -3.05 9.74 1.91
CA ILE A 90 -3.26 10.84 0.96
C ILE A 90 -3.17 12.21 1.65
N GLU A 91 -3.64 12.31 2.90
CA GLU A 91 -3.60 13.54 3.72
C GLU A 91 -2.19 13.80 4.28
N GLY A 92 -1.38 12.75 4.44
CA GLY A 92 -0.05 12.84 5.04
C GLY A 92 -0.07 12.83 6.56
N ASP A 93 -1.19 12.47 7.20
CA ASP A 93 -1.35 12.48 8.66
C ASP A 93 -0.41 11.48 9.34
N VAL A 94 -0.20 10.33 8.70
CA VAL A 94 0.74 9.29 9.16
C VAL A 94 2.17 9.82 9.18
N CYS A 95 2.53 10.60 8.16
CA CYS A 95 3.85 11.20 8.00
C CYS A 95 4.10 12.30 9.05
N ALA A 96 3.07 13.06 9.43
CA ALA A 96 3.19 14.09 10.45
C ALA A 96 3.37 13.51 11.87
N ASN A 97 2.73 12.36 12.15
CA ASN A 97 2.77 11.71 13.46
C ASN A 97 4.05 10.89 13.69
N THR A 98 4.70 10.45 12.63
CA THR A 98 6.02 9.80 12.67
C THR A 98 7.08 10.91 12.56
N LYS A 99 7.91 11.09 13.58
CA LYS A 99 8.72 12.31 13.79
C LYS A 99 9.79 12.64 12.72
N SER A 100 9.81 11.95 11.59
CA SER A 100 10.67 12.18 10.44
C SER A 100 10.16 11.41 9.21
N PRO A 101 10.29 11.94 7.99
CA PRO A 101 9.96 11.23 6.75
C PRO A 101 10.77 9.94 6.56
N HIS A 102 11.91 9.82 7.26
CA HIS A 102 12.66 8.58 7.43
C HIS A 102 12.87 8.28 8.92
N CYS A 103 12.30 7.18 9.40
CA CYS A 103 12.46 6.72 10.79
C CYS A 103 13.03 5.30 10.82
N SER A 104 13.78 4.98 11.88
CA SER A 104 14.27 3.62 12.14
C SER A 104 13.56 3.06 13.37
N HIS A 105 12.82 1.96 13.22
CA HIS A 105 12.18 1.25 14.33
C HIS A 105 12.68 -0.20 14.35
N GLY A 106 13.42 -0.60 15.38
CA GLY A 106 13.92 -1.98 15.48
C GLY A 106 14.83 -2.42 14.31
N GLY A 107 15.49 -1.48 13.62
CA GLY A 107 16.28 -1.76 12.41
C GLY A 107 15.48 -1.75 11.10
N MET A 108 14.15 -1.64 11.15
CA MET A 108 13.28 -1.41 10.00
C MET A 108 13.38 0.07 9.57
N VAL A 109 13.66 0.30 8.29
CA VAL A 109 13.63 1.63 7.68
C VAL A 109 12.19 1.93 7.26
N MET A 110 11.68 3.08 7.69
CA MET A 110 10.35 3.56 7.33
C MET A 110 10.46 4.81 6.46
N GLU A 111 9.76 4.82 5.33
CA GLU A 111 9.56 5.98 4.47
C GLU A 111 8.09 6.39 4.51
N CYS A 112 7.84 7.68 4.66
CA CYS A 112 6.49 8.24 4.78
C CYS A 112 6.17 9.08 3.55
N LEU A 113 5.07 8.75 2.87
CA LEU A 113 4.60 9.37 1.63
C LEU A 113 3.18 9.93 1.76
N SER A 114 2.91 10.92 0.93
CA SER A 114 1.65 11.65 0.85
C SER A 114 1.13 11.74 -0.58
N GLY A 115 -0.06 12.31 -0.78
CA GLY A 115 -0.59 12.57 -2.13
C GLY A 115 0.33 13.41 -3.02
N SER A 116 1.19 14.25 -2.43
CA SER A 116 2.16 15.08 -3.17
C SER A 116 3.31 14.28 -3.79
N ASP A 117 3.57 13.08 -3.29
CA ASP A 117 4.62 12.18 -3.78
C ASP A 117 4.20 11.37 -5.02
N GLY A 118 2.92 11.46 -5.41
CA GLY A 118 2.37 10.82 -6.58
C GLY A 118 2.47 11.67 -7.85
N LYS A 119 1.34 12.16 -8.34
CA LYS A 119 1.25 12.89 -9.62
C LYS A 119 2.01 14.21 -9.59
N GLU A 120 2.02 14.90 -8.45
CA GLU A 120 2.71 16.17 -8.31
C GLU A 120 4.24 15.98 -8.39
N ALA A 121 4.80 14.94 -7.75
CA ALA A 121 6.19 14.56 -7.89
C ALA A 121 6.59 14.27 -9.34
N ILE A 122 5.73 13.56 -10.09
CA ILE A 122 5.92 13.29 -11.52
C ILE A 122 5.98 14.62 -12.29
N ALA A 123 5.07 15.55 -12.04
CA ALA A 123 5.10 16.86 -12.69
C ALA A 123 6.37 17.65 -12.35
N LYS A 124 6.81 17.63 -11.07
CA LYS A 124 8.06 18.28 -10.63
C LYS A 124 9.28 17.67 -11.35
N ALA A 125 9.37 16.35 -11.43
CA ALA A 125 10.46 15.65 -12.12
C ALA A 125 10.47 15.94 -13.63
N ALA A 126 9.30 15.98 -14.28
CA ALA A 126 9.18 16.34 -15.69
C ALA A 126 9.63 17.79 -15.95
N ASN A 127 9.23 18.73 -15.09
CA ASN A 127 9.68 20.12 -15.17
C ASN A 127 11.20 20.25 -14.96
N LEU A 128 11.76 19.46 -14.06
CA LEU A 128 13.21 19.40 -13.84
C LEU A 128 13.94 18.97 -15.12
N LEU A 129 13.49 17.88 -15.76
CA LEU A 129 14.05 17.40 -17.03
C LEU A 129 13.95 18.45 -18.15
N TYR A 130 12.79 19.08 -18.28
CA TYR A 130 12.57 20.13 -19.26
C TYR A 130 13.52 21.31 -19.04
N SER A 131 13.64 21.78 -17.79
CA SER A 131 14.52 22.90 -17.45
C SER A 131 16.01 22.60 -17.66
N ALA A 132 16.44 21.34 -17.49
CA ALA A 132 17.80 20.91 -17.78
C ALA A 132 18.07 20.94 -19.30
N SER A 133 17.08 20.52 -20.10
CA SER A 133 17.18 20.52 -21.57
C SER A 133 17.24 21.92 -22.18
N SER A 134 16.45 22.86 -21.67
CA SER A 134 16.41 24.23 -22.19
C SER A 134 17.67 25.05 -21.85
N LYS A 135 18.41 24.67 -20.80
CA LYS A 135 19.66 25.35 -20.38
C LYS A 135 20.91 24.86 -21.10
N GLY A 136 20.80 23.96 -22.08
CA GLY A 136 21.94 23.46 -22.86
C GLY A 136 22.98 22.68 -22.05
N CYS A 137 22.67 22.28 -20.82
CA CYS A 137 23.59 21.59 -19.90
C CYS A 137 23.62 20.06 -20.07
N ASN A 138 23.02 19.50 -21.12
CA ASN A 138 22.59 18.09 -21.09
C ASN A 138 23.53 17.09 -21.76
N SER A 139 23.80 15.99 -21.04
CA SER A 139 24.37 14.71 -21.51
C SER A 139 23.33 13.75 -22.11
N TYR A 140 22.10 14.20 -22.37
CA TYR A 140 20.95 13.38 -22.77
C TYR A 140 20.57 13.55 -24.26
N THR A 141 21.53 13.99 -25.06
CA THR A 141 21.38 14.22 -26.50
C THR A 141 21.83 12.97 -27.26
N THR A 142 20.95 12.43 -28.09
CA THR A 142 21.29 11.30 -28.97
C THR A 142 21.54 11.87 -30.36
N TYR A 143 22.72 11.62 -30.92
CA TYR A 143 23.04 12.02 -32.30
C TYR A 143 22.27 11.11 -33.27
N THR A 144 21.19 11.61 -33.84
CA THR A 144 20.59 11.02 -35.04
C THR A 144 21.46 11.38 -36.24
N ARG A 145 22.13 10.37 -36.81
CA ARG A 145 22.99 10.52 -37.99
C ARG A 145 22.13 10.85 -39.21
N GLY A 146 21.99 12.14 -39.51
CA GLY A 146 21.39 12.67 -40.74
C GLY A 146 20.50 13.88 -40.49
N TYR A 147 21.04 15.08 -40.80
CA TYR A 147 20.36 16.38 -40.85
C TYR A 147 19.82 16.96 -39.52
N ASP A 148 20.66 17.75 -38.86
CA ASP A 148 20.38 18.95 -38.03
C ASP A 148 19.04 19.04 -37.26
N LYS A 149 18.70 18.03 -36.47
CA LYS A 149 17.73 18.20 -35.39
C LYS A 149 18.16 17.41 -34.15
N MET A 150 18.52 18.14 -33.11
CA MET A 150 18.88 17.59 -31.80
C MET A 150 17.58 17.15 -31.11
N ASP A 151 17.10 15.95 -31.44
CA ASP A 151 15.90 15.41 -30.79
C ASP A 151 16.26 14.98 -29.36
N THR A 152 15.65 15.65 -28.39
CA THR A 152 15.81 15.32 -26.97
C THR A 152 15.01 14.06 -26.68
N VAL A 153 15.70 12.93 -26.47
CA VAL A 153 15.05 11.65 -26.15
C VAL A 153 15.01 11.49 -24.63
N PHE A 154 13.83 11.64 -24.03
CA PHE A 154 13.62 11.31 -22.63
C PHE A 154 13.41 9.81 -22.47
N THR A 155 14.20 9.19 -21.60
CA THR A 155 14.09 7.77 -21.27
C THR A 155 13.49 7.60 -19.87
N GLU A 156 13.01 6.40 -19.58
CA GLU A 156 12.57 6.04 -18.23
C GLU A 156 13.66 6.28 -17.18
N ALA A 157 14.93 5.99 -17.52
CA ALA A 157 16.06 6.23 -16.63
C ALA A 157 16.27 7.72 -16.30
N HIS A 158 16.00 8.61 -17.27
CA HIS A 158 16.03 10.07 -17.04
C HIS A 158 14.93 10.46 -16.05
N MET A 159 13.72 9.95 -16.24
CA MET A 159 12.59 10.21 -15.34
C MET A 159 12.84 9.67 -13.93
N ALA A 160 13.36 8.44 -13.80
CA ALA A 160 13.72 7.85 -12.51
C ALA A 160 14.80 8.68 -11.79
N SER A 161 15.77 9.23 -12.53
CA SER A 161 16.81 10.10 -11.98
C SER A 161 16.25 11.45 -11.54
N ALA A 162 15.33 12.03 -12.32
CA ALA A 162 14.64 13.25 -11.94
C ALA A 162 13.73 13.05 -10.72
N LEU A 163 13.03 11.92 -10.62
CA LEU A 163 12.24 11.54 -9.45
C LEU A 163 13.12 11.42 -8.20
N ARG A 164 14.30 10.79 -8.31
CA ARG A 164 15.30 10.79 -7.22
C ARG A 164 15.75 12.20 -6.83
N ALA A 165 15.99 13.08 -7.81
CA ALA A 165 16.43 14.45 -7.57
C ALA A 165 15.36 15.31 -6.88
N VAL A 166 14.07 15.05 -7.11
CA VAL A 166 12.96 15.74 -6.40
C VAL A 166 12.57 15.06 -5.08
N GLY A 167 13.28 14.01 -4.67
CA GLY A 167 13.06 13.30 -3.40
C GLY A 167 12.03 12.17 -3.45
N CYS A 168 11.49 11.82 -4.61
CA CYS A 168 10.39 10.85 -4.77
C CYS A 168 10.83 9.55 -5.50
N GLY A 169 12.13 9.25 -5.49
CA GLY A 169 12.73 8.11 -6.20
C GLY A 169 13.08 6.91 -5.32
N GLY A 170 12.33 6.68 -4.24
CA GLY A 170 12.52 5.56 -3.30
C GLY A 170 12.32 4.17 -3.92
N PRO A 171 12.56 3.09 -3.17
CA PRO A 171 12.48 1.71 -3.67
C PRO A 171 11.06 1.35 -4.13
N GLU A 172 10.95 0.53 -5.17
CA GLU A 172 9.66 0.02 -5.63
C GLU A 172 9.19 -1.08 -4.68
N PRO A 173 7.99 -0.99 -4.06
CA PRO A 173 7.46 -2.05 -3.22
C PRO A 173 7.18 -3.32 -4.02
N ASP A 174 7.52 -4.48 -3.46
CA ASP A 174 7.16 -5.77 -4.04
C ASP A 174 5.70 -6.13 -3.72
N LEU A 175 5.21 -5.67 -2.57
CA LEU A 175 3.84 -5.87 -2.08
C LEU A 175 3.30 -4.57 -1.50
N ILE A 176 2.01 -4.28 -1.71
CA ILE A 176 1.26 -3.24 -1.02
C ILE A 176 0.06 -3.83 -0.29
N LEU A 177 -0.08 -3.46 0.97
CA LEU A 177 -1.27 -3.69 1.78
C LEU A 177 -2.12 -2.43 1.79
N VAL A 178 -3.36 -2.54 1.32
CA VAL A 178 -4.33 -1.43 1.28
C VAL A 178 -5.36 -1.61 2.38
N TYR A 179 -5.35 -0.70 3.35
CA TYR A 179 -6.31 -0.66 4.45
C TYR A 179 -7.35 0.43 4.24
N GLY A 180 -8.57 0.13 4.67
CA GLY A 180 -9.74 0.99 4.56
C GLY A 180 -10.83 0.42 3.64
N PRO A 181 -11.94 1.16 3.47
CA PRO A 181 -13.11 0.68 2.73
C PRO A 181 -12.95 0.78 1.21
N VAL A 182 -11.95 1.51 0.72
CA VAL A 182 -11.73 1.76 -0.69
C VAL A 182 -10.84 0.69 -1.31
N ARG A 183 -11.23 0.20 -2.50
CA ARG A 183 -10.42 -0.74 -3.29
C ARG A 183 -9.58 -0.01 -4.33
N CYS A 184 -8.85 1.02 -3.90
CA CYS A 184 -7.90 1.74 -4.73
C CYS A 184 -6.65 2.10 -3.91
N HIS A 185 -5.55 2.40 -4.58
CA HIS A 185 -4.28 2.75 -3.94
C HIS A 185 -4.19 4.24 -3.54
N LEU A 186 -5.32 4.97 -3.56
CA LEU A 186 -5.45 6.36 -3.09
C LEU A 186 -4.44 7.36 -3.68
N GLY A 187 -3.89 7.08 -4.86
CA GLY A 187 -2.89 7.93 -5.50
C GLY A 187 -1.44 7.65 -5.09
N PHE A 188 -1.18 6.51 -4.42
CA PHE A 188 0.17 6.00 -4.18
C PHE A 188 1.04 6.14 -5.45
N PRO A 189 2.32 6.52 -5.34
CA PRO A 189 3.13 6.90 -6.49
C PRO A 189 3.15 5.84 -7.60
N ALA A 190 2.44 6.13 -8.70
CA ALA A 190 2.23 5.19 -9.79
C ALA A 190 3.54 4.72 -10.44
N TRP A 191 4.58 5.57 -10.42
CA TRP A 191 5.91 5.21 -10.93
C TRP A 191 6.57 4.05 -10.16
N ARG A 192 6.18 3.86 -8.90
CA ARG A 192 6.73 2.80 -8.02
C ARG A 192 5.90 1.49 -8.07
N LEU A 193 4.80 1.42 -8.82
CA LEU A 193 3.84 0.31 -8.78
C LEU A 193 4.01 -0.76 -9.87
N ARG A 194 5.09 -0.73 -10.64
CA ARG A 194 5.15 -1.44 -11.94
C ARG A 194 5.03 -2.96 -11.84
N TYR A 195 5.59 -3.55 -10.80
CA TYR A 195 5.57 -5.01 -10.56
C TYR A 195 5.11 -5.33 -9.14
N THR A 196 4.34 -4.43 -8.53
CA THR A 196 3.90 -4.54 -7.14
C THR A 196 2.65 -5.40 -7.04
N GLU A 197 2.68 -6.40 -6.16
CA GLU A 197 1.48 -7.14 -5.77
C GLU A 197 0.60 -6.26 -4.86
N ILE A 198 -0.72 -6.28 -5.05
CA ILE A 198 -1.65 -5.44 -4.29
C ILE A 198 -2.64 -6.33 -3.55
N MET A 199 -2.68 -6.18 -2.22
CA MET A 199 -3.57 -6.92 -1.35
C MET A 199 -4.47 -5.96 -0.55
N HIS A 200 -5.78 -6.09 -0.72
CA HIS A 200 -6.76 -5.30 0.02
C HIS A 200 -7.11 -5.98 1.33
N MET A 201 -6.80 -5.33 2.45
CA MET A 201 -6.92 -5.89 3.80
C MET A 201 -8.25 -5.55 4.48
N GLY A 202 -8.97 -4.53 3.99
CA GLY A 202 -10.15 -3.99 4.67
C GLY A 202 -9.77 -3.01 5.79
N PRO A 203 -10.67 -2.72 6.75
CA PRO A 203 -10.39 -1.79 7.85
C PRO A 203 -9.22 -2.25 8.72
N LEU A 204 -8.44 -1.31 9.25
CA LEU A 204 -7.43 -1.60 10.26
C LEU A 204 -8.16 -1.90 11.58
N LYS A 205 -7.70 -2.92 12.31
CA LYS A 205 -8.33 -3.43 13.55
C LYS A 205 -7.28 -3.90 14.54
#